data_AF-A0A5B0PI41-F1
#
_entry.id   AF-A0A5B0PI41-F1
#
_cell.length_a   1.000
_cell.length_b   1.000
_cell.length_c   1.000
_cell.angle_alpha   90.00
_cell.angle_beta   90.00
_cell.angle_gamma   90.00
#
_symmetry.space_group_name_H-M   'P 1'
#
loop_
_entity.id
_entity.type
_entity.pdbx_description
1 polymer ?
#
loop_
_entity_poly.entity_id
_entity_poly.type
_entity_poly.pdbx_seq_one_letter_code
_entity_poly.pdbx_strand_id
1 'polypeptide(L)'
;MHQDMPSMNPDLPAPRPGQQAEFARQLKLMITKHLSFPSIVTWVIYNEGWGQLNTTDFELTRMVKNSDPTRPVLYVTGFHDHGAGDFHDNHHYPYPQCGTPFYSLPSSPYDPSRNRIAVQGEFGGIGHIPGRHNLWNVQSQLDNLNQTYEITSTIDIWNYRATRFVEDLRDQAQFFNCSGGVYTQTTDVEGETNGLLTYDRRVLRPNLERWQKLISEIYAAPHQAAGKHEVSQAKPDKSQLLLPALVIK
;
A
#
# COMPACT_ATOMS: atom_id res chain seq x y z
N MET A 1 -10.91 1.59 -1.21
CA MET A 1 -9.86 1.64 -2.24
C MET A 1 -9.01 2.88 -2.02
N HIS A 2 -7.69 2.71 -2.09
CA HIS A 2 -6.74 3.81 -2.20
C HIS A 2 -6.67 4.20 -3.69
N GLN A 3 -6.93 5.47 -4.00
CA GLN A 3 -6.91 5.93 -5.39
C GLN A 3 -5.66 6.76 -5.62
N ASP A 4 -4.68 6.13 -6.26
CA ASP A 4 -3.44 6.77 -6.69
C ASP A 4 -3.70 7.68 -7.89
N MET A 5 -3.07 8.84 -7.85
CA MET A 5 -2.81 9.65 -9.04
C MET A 5 -1.75 8.92 -9.88
N PRO A 6 -1.99 8.74 -11.20
CA PRO A 6 -0.95 8.23 -12.08
C PRO A 6 0.33 9.08 -12.01
N SER A 7 1.42 8.48 -11.51
CA SER A 7 2.72 9.13 -11.33
C SER A 7 3.54 9.21 -12.62
N MET A 8 4.58 10.03 -12.60
CA MET A 8 5.57 10.12 -13.68
C MET A 8 6.45 8.86 -13.71
N ASN A 9 7.03 8.52 -14.87
CA ASN A 9 8.02 7.46 -14.97
C ASN A 9 9.26 7.79 -14.10
N PRO A 10 9.68 6.93 -13.16
CA PRO A 10 10.81 7.16 -12.27
C PRO A 10 12.18 7.22 -12.97
N ASP A 11 12.30 6.67 -14.18
CA ASP A 11 13.54 6.69 -14.98
C ASP A 11 13.77 8.05 -15.66
N LEU A 12 12.80 8.96 -15.59
CA LEU A 12 12.92 10.30 -16.15
C LEU A 12 13.52 11.28 -15.11
N PRO A 13 14.18 12.36 -15.57
CA PRO A 13 14.61 13.43 -14.68
C PRO A 13 13.45 14.05 -13.90
N ALA A 14 13.79 14.72 -12.78
CA ALA A 14 12.82 15.46 -11.97
C ALA A 14 11.92 16.37 -12.83
N PRO A 15 10.62 16.47 -12.51
CA PRO A 15 9.66 17.18 -13.35
C PRO A 15 9.98 18.67 -13.47
N ARG A 16 9.85 19.22 -14.68
CA ARG A 16 9.94 20.67 -14.91
C ARG A 16 8.70 21.37 -14.38
N PRO A 17 8.74 22.70 -14.11
CA PRO A 17 7.61 23.44 -13.56
C PRO A 17 6.29 23.25 -14.32
N GLY A 18 6.33 23.24 -15.67
CA GLY A 18 5.13 23.00 -16.49
C GLY A 18 4.55 21.59 -16.33
N GLN A 19 5.39 20.56 -16.12
CA GLN A 19 4.95 19.19 -15.86
C GLN A 19 4.34 19.07 -14.47
N GLN A 20 4.94 19.74 -13.47
CA GLN A 20 4.39 19.78 -12.12
C GLN A 20 3.03 20.48 -12.07
N ALA A 21 2.89 21.59 -12.80
CA ALA A 21 1.61 22.30 -12.93
C ALA A 21 0.53 21.44 -13.61
N GLU A 22 0.90 20.69 -14.65
CA GLU A 22 -0.02 19.76 -15.31
C GLU A 22 -0.40 18.58 -14.39
N PHE A 23 0.55 18.02 -13.64
CA PHE A 23 0.28 17.00 -12.63
C PHE A 23 -0.73 17.50 -11.58
N ALA A 24 -0.51 18.70 -11.03
CA ALA A 24 -1.42 19.35 -10.10
C ALA A 24 -2.83 19.55 -10.69
N ARG A 25 -2.91 19.97 -11.95
CA ARG A 25 -4.19 20.14 -12.68
C ARG A 25 -4.92 18.81 -12.86
N GLN A 26 -4.21 17.76 -13.27
CA GLN A 26 -4.76 16.42 -13.50
C GLN A 26 -5.18 15.75 -12.19
N LEU A 27 -4.41 15.91 -11.11
CA LEU A 27 -4.76 15.48 -9.76
C LEU A 27 -6.11 16.07 -9.33
N LYS A 28 -6.28 17.39 -9.48
CA LYS A 28 -7.56 18.05 -9.17
C LYS A 28 -8.71 17.54 -10.05
N LEU A 29 -8.46 17.28 -11.33
CA LEU A 29 -9.46 16.71 -12.23
C LEU A 29 -9.85 15.29 -11.82
N MET A 30 -8.89 14.43 -11.51
CA MET A 30 -9.15 13.07 -11.03
C MET A 30 -10.05 13.09 -9.81
N ILE A 31 -9.69 13.89 -8.80
CA ILE A 31 -10.49 14.04 -7.57
C ILE A 31 -11.91 14.48 -7.94
N THR A 32 -12.04 15.60 -8.67
CA THR A 32 -13.35 16.18 -9.03
C THR A 32 -14.23 15.19 -9.79
N LYS A 33 -13.65 14.40 -10.69
CA LYS A 33 -14.38 13.39 -11.48
C LYS A 33 -14.79 12.18 -10.66
N HIS A 34 -14.08 11.90 -9.56
CA HIS A 34 -14.28 10.70 -8.76
C HIS A 34 -14.85 10.97 -7.34
N LEU A 35 -15.19 12.23 -7.01
CA LEU A 35 -15.72 12.63 -5.69
C LEU A 35 -16.89 11.76 -5.20
N SER A 36 -17.79 11.39 -6.12
CA SER A 36 -19.05 10.69 -5.80
C SER A 36 -18.88 9.19 -5.54
N PHE A 37 -17.69 8.62 -5.65
CA PHE A 37 -17.47 7.18 -5.42
C PHE A 37 -17.14 6.89 -3.96
N PRO A 38 -18.04 6.27 -3.17
CA PRO A 38 -17.79 5.94 -1.77
C PRO A 38 -16.78 4.81 -1.60
N SER A 39 -16.48 4.05 -2.66
CA SER A 39 -15.44 3.03 -2.66
C SER A 39 -14.03 3.62 -2.53
N ILE A 40 -13.84 4.88 -2.91
CA ILE A 40 -12.59 5.62 -2.68
C ILE A 40 -12.61 6.12 -1.25
N VAL A 41 -11.61 5.73 -0.46
CA VAL A 41 -11.51 6.10 0.96
C VAL A 41 -10.30 6.98 1.26
N THR A 42 -9.35 7.09 0.33
CA THR A 42 -8.17 7.95 0.45
C THR A 42 -7.67 8.32 -0.94
N TRP A 43 -7.07 9.51 -1.04
CA TRP A 43 -6.37 9.98 -2.23
C TRP A 43 -4.88 9.81 -2.03
N VAL A 44 -4.22 9.14 -2.99
CA VAL A 44 -2.76 8.98 -2.99
C VAL A 44 -2.15 9.89 -4.04
N ILE A 45 -1.20 10.74 -3.64
CA ILE A 45 -0.59 11.71 -4.58
C ILE A 45 0.57 11.05 -5.33
N TYR A 46 1.50 10.41 -4.63
CA TYR A 46 2.68 9.79 -5.25
C TYR A 46 2.84 8.33 -4.85
N ASN A 47 2.94 7.45 -5.85
CA ASN A 47 3.53 6.12 -5.67
C ASN A 47 5.05 6.22 -5.61
N GLU A 48 5.67 5.75 -4.53
CA GLU A 48 7.13 5.63 -4.34
C GLU A 48 7.94 6.90 -4.63
N GLY A 49 7.31 8.07 -4.49
CA GLY A 49 7.92 9.36 -4.81
C GLY A 49 8.16 9.59 -6.31
N TRP A 50 7.54 8.82 -7.18
CA TRP A 50 7.71 8.94 -8.63
C TRP A 50 7.17 10.29 -9.14
N GLY A 51 8.09 11.17 -9.56
CA GLY A 51 7.77 12.55 -9.95
C GLY A 51 7.54 13.50 -8.77
N GLN A 52 7.91 13.11 -7.55
CA GLN A 52 7.79 13.95 -6.35
C GLN A 52 8.83 15.08 -6.36
N LEU A 53 8.41 16.26 -5.90
CA LEU A 53 9.30 17.36 -5.57
C LEU A 53 9.08 17.78 -4.13
N ASN A 54 10.11 17.70 -3.29
CA ASN A 54 10.06 18.02 -1.86
C ASN A 54 9.45 19.41 -1.57
N THR A 55 9.57 20.36 -2.50
CA THR A 55 9.05 21.72 -2.34
C THR A 55 7.53 21.83 -2.48
N THR A 56 6.85 20.80 -3.01
CA THR A 56 5.41 20.87 -3.34
C THR A 56 4.52 19.94 -2.51
N ASP A 57 5.10 19.06 -1.69
CA ASP A 57 4.36 18.02 -0.97
C ASP A 57 3.22 18.57 -0.11
N PHE A 58 3.50 19.60 0.71
CA PHE A 58 2.49 20.24 1.57
C PHE A 58 1.47 21.07 0.78
N GLU A 59 1.88 21.69 -0.32
CA GLU A 59 0.99 22.49 -1.17
C GLU A 59 -0.04 21.60 -1.88
N LEU A 60 0.43 20.54 -2.53
CA LEU A 60 -0.43 19.57 -3.21
C LEU A 60 -1.36 18.88 -2.22
N THR A 61 -0.84 18.47 -1.06
CA THR A 61 -1.68 17.86 -0.01
C THR A 61 -2.80 18.81 0.45
N ARG A 62 -2.49 20.10 0.65
CA ARG A 62 -3.49 21.11 1.01
C ARG A 62 -4.52 21.29 -0.11
N MET A 63 -4.08 21.29 -1.37
CA MET A 63 -4.97 21.40 -2.53
C MET A 63 -5.93 20.21 -2.62
N VAL A 64 -5.46 18.98 -2.37
CA VAL A 64 -6.31 17.79 -2.30
C VAL A 64 -7.33 17.91 -1.17
N LYS A 65 -6.89 18.23 0.06
CA LYS A 65 -7.79 18.43 1.21
C LYS A 65 -8.83 19.53 0.99
N ASN A 66 -8.48 20.60 0.29
CA ASN A 66 -9.42 21.66 -0.06
C ASN A 66 -10.42 21.22 -1.15
N SER A 67 -10.01 20.32 -2.04
CA SER A 67 -10.87 19.81 -3.12
C SER A 67 -11.82 18.72 -2.62
N ASP A 68 -11.39 17.90 -1.66
CA ASP A 68 -12.19 16.90 -0.98
C ASP A 68 -11.83 16.84 0.52
N PRO A 69 -12.55 17.56 1.39
CA PRO A 69 -12.30 17.53 2.83
C PRO A 69 -12.88 16.27 3.51
N THR A 70 -13.55 15.39 2.78
CA THR A 70 -14.27 14.23 3.35
C THR A 70 -13.40 12.98 3.49
N ARG A 71 -12.23 12.96 2.86
CA ARG A 71 -11.33 11.80 2.81
C ARG A 71 -9.92 12.19 3.30
N PRO A 72 -9.22 11.31 4.04
CA PRO A 72 -7.82 11.52 4.38
C PRO A 72 -6.94 11.44 3.14
N VAL A 73 -5.72 11.99 3.23
CA VAL A 73 -4.77 12.09 2.13
C VAL A 73 -3.47 11.36 2.47
N LEU A 74 -3.13 10.36 1.67
CA LEU A 74 -1.83 9.68 1.70
C LEU A 74 -0.93 10.35 0.65
N TYR A 75 -0.09 11.29 1.05
CA TYR A 75 0.60 12.09 0.03
C TYR A 75 1.68 11.28 -0.72
N VAL A 76 2.40 10.39 -0.05
CA VAL A 76 3.33 9.45 -0.69
C VAL A 76 3.15 8.08 -0.06
N THR A 77 3.06 7.06 -0.90
CA THR A 77 3.11 5.65 -0.49
C THR A 77 4.51 5.12 -0.78
N GLY A 78 5.08 4.35 0.14
CA GLY A 78 6.41 3.77 -0.02
C GLY A 78 7.53 4.53 0.66
N PHE A 79 8.12 5.48 -0.07
CA PHE A 79 9.39 6.11 0.28
C PHE A 79 9.30 7.63 0.33
N HIS A 80 10.35 8.29 0.81
CA HIS A 80 10.49 9.76 0.76
C HIS A 80 9.38 10.54 1.51
N ASP A 81 8.97 10.01 2.68
CA ASP A 81 8.03 10.67 3.59
C ASP A 81 8.67 11.91 4.27
N HIS A 82 8.10 13.09 4.03
CA HIS A 82 8.47 14.40 4.54
C HIS A 82 7.41 14.95 5.52
N GLY A 83 6.38 14.15 5.85
CA GLY A 83 5.40 14.49 6.87
C GLY A 83 4.12 15.17 6.39
N ALA A 84 3.83 15.18 5.09
CA ALA A 84 2.57 15.72 4.58
C ALA A 84 1.42 14.70 4.73
N GLY A 85 0.17 15.18 4.75
CA GLY A 85 -1.00 14.30 4.78
C GLY A 85 -1.25 13.59 6.12
N ASP A 86 -2.05 12.53 6.07
CA ASP A 86 -2.66 11.90 7.24
C ASP A 86 -2.06 10.54 7.60
N PHE A 87 -1.26 9.94 6.72
CA PHE A 87 -0.79 8.56 6.83
C PHE A 87 0.72 8.46 6.88
N HIS A 88 1.29 7.62 7.74
CA HIS A 88 2.68 7.16 7.63
C HIS A 88 2.68 5.82 6.91
N ASP A 89 3.20 5.79 5.70
CA ASP A 89 3.20 4.62 4.83
C ASP A 89 4.63 4.10 4.62
N ASN A 90 4.76 2.80 4.39
CA ASN A 90 5.98 2.24 3.81
C ASN A 90 5.70 1.11 2.82
N HIS A 91 6.63 0.90 1.89
CA HIS A 91 6.72 -0.27 1.03
C HIS A 91 7.90 -1.10 1.51
N HIS A 92 7.63 -2.34 1.89
CA HIS A 92 8.68 -3.26 2.31
C HIS A 92 8.34 -4.67 1.86
N TYR A 93 9.35 -5.31 1.29
CA TYR A 93 9.21 -6.59 0.61
C TYR A 93 10.18 -7.63 1.16
N PRO A 94 9.74 -8.89 1.32
CA PRO A 94 8.35 -9.33 1.18
C PRO A 94 7.50 -9.09 2.45
N TYR A 95 8.15 -8.79 3.57
CA TYR A 95 7.55 -8.66 4.89
C TYR A 95 7.01 -7.24 5.15
N PRO A 96 5.87 -7.07 5.84
CA PRO A 96 5.42 -5.75 6.24
C PRO A 96 6.29 -5.16 7.37
N GLN A 97 6.29 -3.83 7.53
CA GLN A 97 6.91 -3.07 8.63
C GLN A 97 5.98 -1.91 9.06
N CYS A 98 4.71 -2.21 9.25
CA CYS A 98 3.62 -1.27 9.47
C CYS A 98 3.51 -0.81 10.91
N GLY A 99 3.60 0.50 11.15
CA GLY A 99 3.45 1.07 12.50
C GLY A 99 4.52 0.62 13.50
N THR A 100 5.62 0.06 13.01
CA THR A 100 6.68 -0.56 13.82
C THR A 100 7.78 0.45 14.18
N PRO A 101 8.48 0.27 15.32
CA PRO A 101 9.64 1.08 15.67
C PRO A 101 10.92 0.65 14.93
N PHE A 102 10.90 -0.52 14.31
CA PHE A 102 11.92 -1.00 13.38
C PHE A 102 11.48 -0.70 11.94
N TYR A 103 12.46 -0.52 11.06
CA TYR A 103 12.25 -0.17 9.66
C TYR A 103 13.47 -0.57 8.83
N SER A 104 13.29 -0.63 7.52
CA SER A 104 14.35 -0.78 6.52
C SER A 104 14.48 0.51 5.71
N LEU A 105 15.71 0.82 5.29
CA LEU A 105 15.94 1.96 4.41
C LEU A 105 15.35 1.69 3.02
N PRO A 106 14.82 2.72 2.33
CA PRO A 106 14.88 4.16 2.69
C PRO A 106 13.71 4.69 3.54
N SER A 107 12.91 3.82 4.16
CA SER A 107 11.78 4.23 5.02
C SER A 107 12.26 4.77 6.38
N SER A 108 11.32 5.27 7.19
CA SER A 108 11.55 5.75 8.57
C SER A 108 10.77 4.92 9.59
N PRO A 109 11.18 4.89 10.87
CA PRO A 109 10.39 4.24 11.91
C PRO A 109 9.10 5.03 12.15
N TYR A 110 8.03 4.34 12.53
CA TYR A 110 6.79 5.00 12.89
C TYR A 110 6.95 5.83 14.17
N ASP A 111 6.57 7.11 14.11
CA ASP A 111 6.57 8.03 15.24
C ASP A 111 5.13 8.28 15.73
N PRO A 112 4.72 7.69 16.87
CA PRO A 112 3.35 7.83 17.40
C PRO A 112 3.03 9.27 17.82
N SER A 113 4.02 10.14 18.05
CA SER A 113 3.79 11.54 18.44
C SER A 113 3.25 12.40 17.28
N ARG A 114 3.38 11.93 16.04
CA ARG A 114 2.93 12.64 14.82
C ARG A 114 1.44 12.46 14.54
N ASN A 115 0.76 11.55 15.24
CA ASN A 115 -0.67 11.28 15.09
C ASN A 115 -1.10 11.01 13.62
N ARG A 116 -0.31 10.20 12.90
CA ARG A 116 -0.61 9.76 11.52
C ARG A 116 -1.04 8.31 11.51
N ILE A 117 -1.89 7.94 10.56
CA ILE A 117 -2.38 6.57 10.39
C ILE A 117 -1.25 5.72 9.80
N ALA A 118 -0.76 4.71 10.53
CA ALA A 118 0.29 3.84 10.01
C ALA A 118 -0.30 2.77 9.07
N VAL A 119 0.25 2.63 7.87
CA VAL A 119 -0.19 1.65 6.87
C VAL A 119 1.02 1.00 6.17
N GLN A 120 0.85 -0.25 5.75
CA GLN A 120 1.74 -0.90 4.81
C GLN A 120 1.24 -0.67 3.38
N GLY A 121 1.84 0.28 2.66
CA GLY A 121 1.38 0.68 1.33
C GLY A 121 1.54 -0.43 0.30
N GLU A 122 2.59 -1.24 0.43
CA GLU A 122 2.78 -2.47 -0.31
C GLU A 122 3.64 -3.47 0.48
N PHE A 123 3.27 -4.75 0.42
CA PHE A 123 4.10 -5.88 0.86
C PHE A 123 3.77 -7.14 0.06
N GLY A 124 4.50 -8.23 0.29
CA GLY A 124 4.38 -9.46 -0.49
C GLY A 124 5.39 -9.52 -1.63
N GLY A 125 4.96 -9.41 -2.88
CA GLY A 125 5.92 -9.39 -3.99
C GLY A 125 6.61 -10.73 -4.25
N ILE A 126 6.01 -11.82 -3.75
CA ILE A 126 6.46 -13.19 -3.98
C ILE A 126 5.76 -13.77 -5.20
N GLY A 127 6.53 -14.32 -6.12
CA GLY A 127 6.10 -14.85 -7.39
C GLY A 127 6.06 -16.38 -7.45
N HIS A 128 5.31 -16.87 -8.42
CA HIS A 128 5.32 -18.24 -8.90
C HIS A 128 5.14 -18.19 -10.41
N ILE A 129 6.10 -18.73 -11.17
CA ILE A 129 6.05 -18.71 -12.63
C ILE A 129 5.08 -19.82 -13.10
N PRO A 130 3.92 -19.47 -13.68
CA PRO A 130 2.95 -20.46 -14.14
C PRO A 130 3.39 -21.11 -15.45
N GLY A 131 2.57 -22.04 -15.95
CA GLY A 131 2.77 -22.62 -17.27
C GLY A 131 2.82 -21.55 -18.37
N ARG A 132 3.58 -21.82 -19.44
CA ARG A 132 3.82 -20.88 -20.55
C ARG A 132 2.57 -20.25 -21.16
N HIS A 133 1.44 -20.98 -21.14
CA HIS A 133 0.15 -20.54 -21.69
C HIS A 133 -0.61 -19.56 -20.79
N ASN A 134 -0.20 -19.40 -19.53
CA ASN A 134 -0.76 -18.42 -18.59
C ASN A 134 0.09 -17.15 -18.45
N LEU A 135 1.26 -17.12 -19.10
CA LEU A 135 2.18 -15.99 -19.09
C LEU A 135 1.79 -14.93 -20.12
N TRP A 136 2.18 -13.68 -19.86
CA TRP A 136 2.14 -12.61 -20.85
C TRP A 136 3.06 -12.97 -22.02
N ASN A 137 2.46 -13.23 -23.19
CA ASN A 137 3.15 -13.86 -24.32
C ASN A 137 3.94 -12.86 -25.18
N VAL A 138 4.90 -12.15 -24.57
CA VAL A 138 5.84 -11.25 -25.25
C VAL A 138 7.25 -11.64 -24.83
N GLN A 139 8.13 -11.88 -25.81
CA GLN A 139 9.46 -12.43 -25.56
C GLN A 139 10.26 -11.64 -24.53
N SER A 140 10.30 -10.31 -24.66
CA SER A 140 11.02 -9.44 -23.72
C SER A 140 10.52 -9.56 -22.28
N GLN A 141 9.26 -9.96 -22.05
CA GLN A 141 8.70 -10.15 -20.72
C GLN A 141 9.01 -11.54 -20.17
N LEU A 142 9.06 -12.54 -21.04
CA LEU A 142 9.47 -13.90 -20.69
C LEU A 142 10.94 -13.98 -20.30
N ASP A 143 11.77 -13.11 -20.89
CA ASP A 143 13.18 -12.98 -20.56
C ASP A 143 13.39 -12.35 -19.16
N ASN A 144 12.32 -11.80 -18.54
CA ASN A 144 12.33 -11.04 -17.29
C ASN A 144 11.42 -11.65 -16.20
N LEU A 145 11.09 -12.94 -16.26
CA LEU A 145 10.14 -13.58 -15.32
C LEU A 145 10.61 -13.66 -13.85
N ASN A 146 11.89 -13.39 -13.58
CA ASN A 146 12.50 -13.46 -12.25
C ASN A 146 12.66 -12.09 -11.58
N GLN A 147 11.91 -11.07 -12.03
CA GLN A 147 12.00 -9.71 -11.50
C GLN A 147 11.20 -9.46 -10.22
N THR A 148 10.45 -10.45 -9.71
CA THR A 148 9.77 -10.33 -8.41
C THR A 148 10.76 -10.54 -7.25
N TYR A 149 10.45 -9.98 -6.07
CA TYR A 149 11.35 -10.01 -4.90
C TYR A 149 11.73 -11.42 -4.41
N GLU A 150 10.84 -12.39 -4.57
CA GLU A 150 11.09 -13.80 -4.27
C GLU A 150 10.35 -14.67 -5.28
N ILE A 151 10.93 -15.77 -5.80
CA ILE A 151 10.25 -16.72 -6.69
C ILE A 151 10.15 -18.08 -6.02
N THR A 152 8.97 -18.69 -6.10
CA THR A 152 8.69 -20.03 -5.56
C THR A 152 8.48 -21.04 -6.68
N SER A 153 8.86 -22.29 -6.42
CA SER A 153 8.80 -23.36 -7.42
C SER A 153 7.41 -23.99 -7.58
N THR A 154 6.51 -23.81 -6.61
CA THR A 154 5.13 -24.33 -6.65
C THR A 154 4.16 -23.37 -5.97
N ILE A 155 2.87 -23.46 -6.34
CA ILE A 155 1.79 -22.72 -5.69
C ILE A 155 1.65 -23.08 -4.19
N ASP A 156 2.00 -24.30 -3.79
CA ASP A 156 1.97 -24.71 -2.38
C ASP A 156 3.04 -23.97 -1.56
N ILE A 157 4.25 -23.86 -2.10
CA ILE A 157 5.34 -23.09 -1.47
C ILE A 157 4.99 -21.59 -1.48
N TRP A 158 4.42 -21.09 -2.58
CA TRP A 158 3.90 -19.73 -2.65
C TRP A 158 2.89 -19.46 -1.53
N ASN A 159 1.91 -20.34 -1.32
CA ASN A 159 0.92 -20.19 -0.25
C ASN A 159 1.56 -20.24 1.13
N TYR A 160 2.48 -21.18 1.37
CA TYR A 160 3.21 -21.26 2.62
C TYR A 160 3.92 -19.93 2.92
N ARG A 161 4.67 -19.37 1.96
CA ARG A 161 5.43 -18.14 2.15
C ARG A 161 4.53 -16.90 2.24
N ALA A 162 3.60 -16.72 1.30
CA ALA A 162 2.73 -15.54 1.26
C ALA A 162 1.88 -15.39 2.52
N THR A 163 1.38 -16.51 3.07
CA THR A 163 0.59 -16.47 4.30
C THR A 163 1.40 -16.12 5.55
N ARG A 164 2.71 -16.39 5.58
CA ARG A 164 3.59 -15.90 6.66
C ARG A 164 3.64 -14.37 6.68
N PHE A 165 3.72 -13.73 5.51
CA PHE A 165 3.75 -12.27 5.44
C PHE A 165 2.43 -11.64 5.89
N VAL A 166 1.30 -12.30 5.60
CA VAL A 166 -0.02 -11.89 6.07
C VAL A 166 -0.18 -12.11 7.59
N GLU A 167 0.37 -13.20 8.11
CA GLU A 167 0.45 -13.45 9.56
C GLU A 167 1.29 -12.36 10.26
N ASP A 168 2.40 -11.91 9.66
CA ASP A 168 3.21 -10.80 10.19
C ASP A 168 2.44 -9.47 10.19
N LEU A 169 1.62 -9.20 9.17
CA LEU A 169 0.76 -8.01 9.16
C LEU A 169 -0.28 -8.07 10.29
N ARG A 170 -0.88 -9.25 10.53
CA ARG A 170 -1.81 -9.46 11.65
C ARG A 170 -1.12 -9.18 12.98
N ASP A 171 0.08 -9.71 13.18
CA ASP A 171 0.85 -9.49 14.40
C ASP A 171 1.19 -7.99 14.56
N GLN A 172 1.49 -7.29 13.46
CA GLN A 172 1.73 -5.85 13.51
C GLN A 172 0.48 -5.02 13.80
N ALA A 173 -0.69 -5.44 13.32
CA ALA A 173 -1.97 -4.85 13.69
C ALA A 173 -2.31 -5.04 15.17
N GLN A 174 -1.93 -6.18 15.74
CA GLN A 174 -2.18 -6.50 17.15
C GLN A 174 -1.21 -5.78 18.10
N PHE A 175 0.08 -5.80 17.79
CA PHE A 175 1.14 -5.42 18.73
C PHE A 175 1.76 -4.05 18.46
N PHE A 176 1.52 -3.45 17.28
CA PHE A 176 2.04 -2.14 16.90
C PHE A 176 0.91 -1.22 16.41
N ASN A 177 1.25 -0.04 15.91
CA ASN A 177 0.29 0.98 15.47
C ASN A 177 -0.26 0.74 14.06
N CYS A 178 -0.15 -0.47 13.52
CA CYS A 178 -0.55 -0.76 12.15
C CYS A 178 -2.07 -0.69 11.97
N SER A 179 -2.53 0.16 11.05
CA SER A 179 -3.95 0.31 10.68
C SER A 179 -4.34 -0.47 9.43
N GLY A 180 -3.41 -1.17 8.80
CA GLY A 180 -3.69 -2.02 7.64
C GLY A 180 -2.52 -2.18 6.69
N GLY A 181 -2.73 -2.97 5.64
CA GLY A 181 -1.74 -3.18 4.60
C GLY A 181 -2.33 -3.50 3.24
N VAL A 182 -1.51 -3.38 2.20
CA VAL A 182 -1.88 -3.71 0.83
C VAL A 182 -0.95 -4.80 0.27
N TYR A 183 -1.51 -5.96 -0.04
CA TYR A 183 -0.75 -7.06 -0.65
C TYR A 183 -0.57 -6.81 -2.15
N THR A 184 0.67 -6.85 -2.65
CA THR A 184 0.97 -6.78 -4.07
C THR A 184 1.13 -8.21 -4.65
N GLN A 185 0.43 -8.62 -5.69
CA GLN A 185 -0.57 -7.88 -6.49
C GLN A 185 -1.80 -8.73 -6.85
N THR A 186 -2.85 -8.11 -7.39
CA THR A 186 -4.09 -8.77 -7.79
C THR A 186 -3.84 -9.81 -8.89
N THR A 187 -3.09 -9.45 -9.92
CA THR A 187 -2.89 -10.26 -11.13
C THR A 187 -1.49 -10.09 -11.69
N ASP A 188 -0.93 -11.12 -12.31
CA ASP A 188 0.34 -10.98 -13.03
C ASP A 188 0.21 -9.92 -14.14
N VAL A 189 1.28 -9.16 -14.34
CA VAL A 189 1.42 -8.16 -15.40
C VAL A 189 2.79 -8.31 -16.04
N GLU A 190 2.82 -8.51 -17.36
CA GLU A 190 4.05 -8.65 -18.13
C GLU A 190 5.04 -9.68 -17.54
N GLY A 191 6.23 -9.27 -17.09
CA GLY A 191 7.24 -10.12 -16.47
C GLY A 191 7.03 -10.38 -14.97
N GLU A 192 6.12 -9.65 -14.32
CA GLU A 192 5.85 -9.76 -12.89
C GLU A 192 4.83 -10.88 -12.59
N THR A 193 5.29 -11.93 -11.91
CA THR A 193 4.51 -13.16 -11.68
C THR A 193 4.08 -13.38 -10.22
N ASN A 194 3.89 -12.28 -9.49
CA ASN A 194 3.47 -12.20 -8.07
C ASN A 194 1.98 -11.88 -7.87
N GLY A 195 1.16 -12.04 -8.90
CA GLY A 195 -0.29 -11.85 -8.79
C GLY A 195 -0.97 -12.95 -7.98
N LEU A 196 -2.08 -12.63 -7.30
CA LEU A 196 -3.00 -13.65 -6.77
C LEU A 196 -3.61 -14.49 -7.90
N LEU A 197 -3.79 -13.88 -9.08
CA LEU A 197 -4.24 -14.51 -10.30
C LEU A 197 -3.15 -14.44 -11.38
N THR A 198 -3.10 -15.44 -12.26
CA THR A 198 -2.27 -15.34 -13.45
C THR A 198 -2.73 -14.24 -14.39
N TYR A 199 -1.86 -13.86 -15.33
CA TYR A 199 -2.16 -12.84 -16.33
C TYR A 199 -3.45 -13.13 -17.11
N ASP A 200 -3.71 -14.39 -17.46
CA ASP A 200 -4.94 -14.78 -18.14
C ASP A 200 -6.15 -15.00 -17.21
N ARG A 201 -5.97 -14.75 -15.90
CA ARG A 201 -6.96 -14.92 -14.83
C ARG A 201 -7.50 -16.36 -14.74
N ARG A 202 -6.74 -17.35 -15.21
CA ARG A 202 -7.15 -18.77 -15.20
C ARG A 202 -6.64 -19.57 -14.01
N VAL A 203 -5.55 -19.14 -13.39
CA VAL A 203 -4.98 -19.82 -12.22
C VAL A 203 -5.03 -18.87 -11.04
N LEU A 204 -5.82 -19.26 -10.04
CA LEU A 204 -5.88 -18.62 -8.73
C LEU A 204 -4.83 -19.27 -7.83
N ARG A 205 -3.83 -18.50 -7.39
CA ARG A 205 -2.77 -18.96 -6.48
C ARG A 205 -3.23 -19.13 -5.03
N PRO A 206 -3.96 -18.20 -4.39
CA PRO A 206 -4.25 -18.30 -2.97
C PRO A 206 -5.16 -19.48 -2.63
N ASN A 207 -4.82 -20.20 -1.56
CA ASN A 207 -5.75 -21.04 -0.83
C ASN A 207 -6.80 -20.13 -0.16
N LEU A 208 -7.99 -20.06 -0.75
CA LEU A 208 -9.03 -19.12 -0.35
C LEU A 208 -9.42 -19.25 1.11
N GLU A 209 -9.60 -20.49 1.61
CA GLU A 209 -10.00 -20.73 3.00
C GLU A 209 -8.96 -20.15 3.97
N ARG A 210 -7.68 -20.44 3.74
CA ARG A 210 -6.59 -19.96 4.60
C ARG A 210 -6.48 -18.44 4.55
N TRP A 211 -6.56 -17.84 3.36
CA TRP A 211 -6.46 -16.39 3.19
C TRP A 211 -7.65 -15.66 3.82
N GLN A 212 -8.88 -16.13 3.57
CA GLN A 212 -10.09 -15.57 4.16
C GLN A 212 -10.07 -15.65 5.68
N LYS A 213 -9.60 -16.77 6.23
CA LYS A 213 -9.40 -16.92 7.68
C LYS A 213 -8.41 -15.89 8.22
N LEU A 214 -7.22 -15.78 7.63
CA LEU A 214 -6.20 -14.82 8.07
C LEU A 214 -6.68 -13.37 7.96
N ILE A 215 -7.35 -13.01 6.86
CA ILE A 215 -7.96 -11.69 6.67
C ILE A 215 -8.98 -11.41 7.78
N SER A 216 -9.83 -12.38 8.11
CA SER A 216 -10.82 -12.24 9.18
C SER A 216 -10.16 -12.07 10.55
N GLU A 217 -9.04 -12.76 10.80
CA GLU A 217 -8.24 -12.59 12.01
C GLU A 217 -7.62 -11.19 12.11
N ILE A 218 -7.17 -10.60 11.00
CA ILE A 218 -6.69 -9.21 10.97
C ILE A 218 -7.82 -8.26 11.40
N TYR A 219 -9.00 -8.37 10.78
CA TYR A 219 -10.14 -7.51 11.13
C TYR A 219 -10.61 -7.69 12.58
N ALA A 220 -10.45 -8.88 13.14
CA ALA A 220 -10.81 -9.19 14.53
C ALA A 220 -9.71 -8.88 15.54
N ALA A 221 -8.49 -8.57 15.11
CA ALA A 221 -7.34 -8.38 15.98
C ALA A 221 -7.58 -7.18 16.91
N PRO A 222 -7.55 -7.36 18.25
CA PRO A 222 -7.66 -6.24 19.17
C PRO A 222 -6.39 -5.39 19.07
N HIS A 223 -6.53 -4.08 18.80
CA HIS A 223 -5.42 -3.15 18.89
C HIS A 223 -4.92 -3.04 20.34
N GLN A 224 -3.86 -3.76 20.68
CA GLN A 224 -3.25 -3.70 22.02
C GLN A 224 -2.32 -2.48 22.15
N ALA A 225 -1.85 -1.92 21.03
CA ALA A 225 -0.96 -0.75 21.01
C ALA A 225 -1.66 0.58 21.33
N ALA A 226 -3.00 0.65 21.33
CA ALA A 226 -3.75 1.89 21.52
C ALA A 226 -3.79 2.41 22.98
N GLY A 227 -2.97 1.90 23.90
CA GLY A 227 -3.08 2.25 25.32
C GLY A 227 -1.79 2.13 26.13
N LYS A 228 -0.90 3.13 26.03
CA LYS A 228 0.00 3.59 27.13
C LYS A 228 0.29 5.11 27.08
N HIS A 229 -0.62 5.92 26.55
CA HIS A 229 -0.62 7.35 26.88
C HIS A 229 -1.55 7.54 28.08
N GLU A 230 -1.05 8.13 29.17
CA GLU A 230 -1.87 8.55 30.30
C GLU A 230 -2.93 9.54 29.79
N VAL A 231 -4.14 9.02 29.54
CA VAL A 231 -5.31 9.80 29.21
C VAL A 231 -5.82 10.39 30.52
N SER A 232 -5.53 11.68 30.70
CA SER A 232 -6.37 12.61 31.47
C SER A 232 -7.85 12.28 31.23
N GLN A 233 -8.63 12.18 32.31
CA GLN A 233 -9.99 11.61 32.37
C GLN A 233 -11.02 12.22 31.40
N ALA A 234 -10.93 11.89 30.12
CA ALA A 234 -11.99 12.04 29.14
C ALA A 234 -12.31 10.65 28.56
N LYS A 235 -13.58 10.24 28.64
CA LYS A 235 -14.05 8.97 28.08
C LYS A 235 -13.71 8.90 26.59
N PRO A 236 -13.07 7.84 26.09
CA PRO A 236 -12.85 7.69 24.66
C PRO A 236 -14.20 7.49 23.97
N ASP A 237 -14.43 8.31 22.93
CA ASP A 237 -15.53 8.10 21.99
C ASP A 237 -15.27 6.78 21.23
N LYS A 238 -16.22 5.86 21.31
CA LYS A 238 -16.12 4.52 20.69
C LYS A 238 -16.31 4.55 19.16
N SER A 239 -16.49 5.73 18.56
CA SER A 239 -16.76 5.92 17.13
C SER A 239 -15.52 5.92 16.22
N GLN A 240 -14.29 5.84 16.76
CA GLN A 240 -13.05 6.08 15.98
C GLN A 240 -11.95 5.01 16.08
N LEU A 241 -12.24 3.80 16.57
CA LEU A 241 -11.30 2.69 16.43
C LEU A 241 -11.34 2.20 14.97
N LEU A 242 -10.41 2.70 14.14
CA LEU A 242 -10.13 2.13 12.83
C LEU A 242 -9.73 0.67 13.06
N LEU A 243 -10.49 -0.26 12.47
CA LEU A 243 -10.09 -1.66 12.43
C LEU A 243 -8.99 -1.83 11.38
N PRO A 244 -7.99 -2.68 11.63
CA PRO A 244 -6.95 -2.90 10.66
C PRO A 244 -7.52 -3.61 9.45
N ALA A 245 -7.13 -3.18 8.25
CA ALA A 245 -7.65 -3.72 7.00
C ALA A 245 -6.52 -4.28 6.12
N LEU A 246 -6.78 -5.42 5.46
CA LEU A 246 -5.94 -5.91 4.37
C LEU A 246 -6.64 -5.63 3.03
N VAL A 247 -5.96 -4.90 2.15
CA VAL A 247 -6.37 -4.61 0.77
C VAL A 247 -5.40 -5.31 -0.19
N ILE A 248 -5.76 -5.45 -1.46
CA ILE A 248 -4.88 -6.01 -2.50
C ILE A 248 -4.71 -4.95 -3.59
N LYS A 249 -3.47 -4.70 -4.03
CA LYS A 249 -3.12 -3.75 -5.10
C LYS A 249 -3.17 -4.43 -6.46
#